data_AF-A0A1C5HMB3-F1
#
_entry.id   AF-A0A1C5HMB3-F1
#
_cell.length_a   1.000
_cell.length_b   1.000
_cell.length_c   1.000
_cell.angle_alpha   90.00
_cell.angle_beta   90.00
_cell.angle_gamma   90.00
#
_symmetry.space_group_name_H-M   'P 1'
#
loop_
_entity.id
_entity.type
_entity.pdbx_description
1 polymer ?
#
loop_
_entity_poly.entity_id
_entity_poly.type
_entity_poly.pdbx_seq_one_letter_code
_entity_poly.pdbx_strand_id
1 'polypeptide(L)'
;MIPSSPPGPRLLGPLLAELRAARGWSQQRFAAELCAASGVPTLTRHEVSRWERQLRLPGDFWSAWLATVLGVPGTLIAEATARSRRLGAAAGPAGRSRARPGQRGRGGSGRQVPGAPGRARARRVRAARRGGDGAGPAGTD
;
A
#
# COMPACT_ATOMS: atom_id res chain seq x y z
N MET A 1 -22.92 -6.79 -24.87
CA MET A 1 -21.77 -5.88 -24.94
C MET A 1 -20.59 -6.55 -24.26
N ILE A 2 -19.59 -6.95 -25.03
CA ILE A 2 -18.37 -7.59 -24.51
C ILE A 2 -17.52 -6.47 -23.87
N PRO A 3 -17.06 -6.58 -22.61
CA PRO A 3 -16.04 -5.66 -22.14
C PRO A 3 -14.78 -5.93 -22.95
N SER A 4 -14.36 -4.93 -23.74
CA SER A 4 -13.12 -4.95 -24.51
C SER A 4 -11.97 -5.52 -23.69
N SER A 5 -11.21 -6.39 -24.34
CA SER A 5 -9.91 -6.90 -23.89
C SER A 5 -9.13 -5.84 -23.09
N PRO A 6 -8.50 -6.21 -21.97
CA PRO A 6 -7.94 -5.23 -21.05
C PRO A 6 -6.94 -4.36 -21.80
N PRO A 7 -6.99 -3.02 -21.64
CA PRO A 7 -5.90 -2.20 -22.10
C PRO A 7 -4.62 -2.74 -21.44
N GLY A 8 -3.54 -2.75 -22.21
CA GLY A 8 -2.27 -3.37 -21.84
C GLY A 8 -1.85 -3.03 -20.41
N PRO A 9 -0.97 -3.83 -19.81
CA PRO A 9 -0.77 -3.86 -18.35
C PRO A 9 -0.66 -2.45 -17.79
N ARG A 10 -1.63 -2.07 -16.95
CA ARG A 10 -1.76 -0.72 -16.42
C ARG A 10 -0.74 -0.50 -15.30
N LEU A 11 -0.33 0.74 -15.14
CA LEU A 11 0.40 1.22 -13.99
C LEU A 11 -0.47 1.11 -12.74
N LEU A 12 0.13 0.73 -11.59
CA LEU A 12 -0.58 0.55 -10.33
C LEU A 12 -1.39 1.78 -9.91
N GLY A 13 -0.81 2.98 -9.98
CA GLY A 13 -1.44 4.21 -9.52
C GLY A 13 -2.76 4.51 -10.25
N PRO A 14 -2.75 4.64 -11.59
CA PRO A 14 -3.98 4.81 -12.37
C PRO A 14 -4.99 3.68 -12.14
N LEU A 15 -4.53 2.42 -12.03
CA LEU A 15 -5.40 1.28 -11.74
C LEU A 15 -6.12 1.43 -10.38
N LEU A 16 -5.42 1.87 -9.33
CA LEU A 16 -6.04 2.13 -8.03
C LEU A 16 -7.09 3.25 -8.11
N ALA A 17 -6.79 4.33 -8.83
CA ALA A 17 -7.72 5.44 -9.01
C ALA A 17 -9.00 5.00 -9.76
N GLU A 18 -8.85 4.20 -10.82
CA GLU A 18 -9.97 3.61 -11.57
C GLU A 18 -10.83 2.70 -10.70
N LEU A 19 -10.21 1.73 -10.00
CA LEU A 19 -10.93 0.78 -9.15
C LEU A 19 -11.64 1.44 -7.96
N ARG A 20 -11.07 2.52 -7.43
CA ARG A 20 -11.69 3.35 -6.39
C ARG A 20 -12.85 4.16 -6.96
N ALA A 21 -12.67 4.81 -8.11
CA ALA A 21 -13.69 5.64 -8.75
C ALA A 21 -14.90 4.80 -9.20
N ALA A 22 -14.68 3.59 -9.72
CA ALA A 22 -15.73 2.64 -10.06
C ALA A 22 -16.63 2.26 -8.86
N ARG A 23 -16.14 2.43 -7.63
CA ARG A 23 -16.90 2.22 -6.38
C ARG A 23 -17.54 3.49 -5.83
N GLY A 24 -17.32 4.64 -6.46
CA GLY A 24 -17.75 5.94 -5.95
C GLY A 24 -17.03 6.35 -4.67
N TRP A 25 -15.83 5.82 -4.39
CA TRP A 25 -15.12 6.08 -3.14
C TRP A 25 -14.20 7.29 -3.28
N SER A 26 -14.13 8.14 -2.25
CA SER A 26 -13.08 9.16 -2.13
C SER A 26 -11.76 8.51 -1.67
N GLN A 27 -10.63 9.19 -1.87
CA GLN A 27 -9.33 8.72 -1.36
C GLN A 27 -9.32 8.55 0.17
N GLN A 28 -10.04 9.43 0.89
CA GLN A 28 -10.18 9.32 2.33
C GLN A 28 -11.01 8.10 2.74
N ARG A 29 -12.12 7.84 2.05
CA ARG A 29 -12.91 6.61 2.29
C ARG A 29 -12.07 5.37 2.00
N PHE A 30 -11.36 5.34 0.87
CA PHE A 30 -10.53 4.20 0.53
C PHE A 30 -9.42 3.94 1.56
N ALA A 31 -8.80 5.01 2.08
CA ALA A 31 -7.85 4.89 3.18
C ALA A 31 -8.49 4.31 4.46
N ALA A 32 -9.70 4.75 4.79
CA ALA A 32 -10.44 4.24 5.95
C ALA A 32 -10.77 2.74 5.79
N GLU A 33 -11.22 2.30 4.61
CA GLU A 33 -11.49 0.88 4.34
C GLU A 33 -10.23 0.02 4.45
N LEU A 34 -9.08 0.51 3.95
CA LEU A 34 -7.80 -0.17 4.09
C LEU A 34 -7.36 -0.29 5.57
N CYS A 35 -7.49 0.78 6.34
CA CYS A 35 -7.20 0.76 7.78
C CYS A 35 -8.14 -0.21 8.53
N ALA A 36 -9.44 -0.19 8.20
CA ALA A 36 -10.44 -1.05 8.83
C ALA A 36 -10.19 -2.53 8.52
N ALA A 37 -9.89 -2.87 7.26
CA ALA A 37 -9.61 -4.24 6.85
C ALA A 37 -8.29 -4.76 7.43
N SER A 38 -7.23 -3.94 7.39
CA SER A 38 -5.90 -4.34 7.86
C SER A 38 -5.73 -4.34 9.38
N GLY A 39 -6.60 -3.63 10.11
CA GLY A 39 -6.42 -3.35 11.53
C GLY A 39 -5.27 -2.39 11.84
N VAL A 40 -4.69 -1.74 10.82
CA VAL A 40 -3.54 -0.84 10.97
C VAL A 40 -3.96 0.59 10.61
N PRO A 41 -4.15 1.50 11.59
CA PRO A 41 -4.69 2.85 11.36
C PRO A 41 -3.61 3.86 10.93
N THR A 42 -2.68 3.47 10.06
CA THR A 42 -1.54 4.33 9.66
C THR A 42 -1.68 4.94 8.27
N LEU A 43 -2.66 4.48 7.48
CA LEU A 43 -2.82 4.89 6.10
C LEU A 43 -3.74 6.11 6.00
N THR A 44 -3.28 7.14 5.28
CA THR A 44 -4.01 8.41 5.12
C THR A 44 -4.40 8.65 3.67
N ARG A 45 -5.34 9.57 3.43
CA ARG A 45 -5.71 10.01 2.07
C ARG A 45 -4.50 10.48 1.24
N HIS A 46 -3.49 11.08 1.88
CA HIS A 46 -2.29 11.54 1.21
C HIS A 46 -1.41 10.40 0.73
N GLU A 47 -1.34 9.31 1.49
CA GLU A 47 -0.61 8.11 1.06
C GLU A 47 -1.29 7.48 -0.16
N VAL A 48 -2.63 7.38 -0.15
CA VAL A 48 -3.43 6.96 -1.31
C VAL A 48 -3.14 7.87 -2.51
N SER A 49 -3.17 9.19 -2.33
CA SER A 49 -2.86 10.15 -3.40
C SER A 49 -1.46 9.94 -3.98
N ARG A 50 -0.45 9.67 -3.14
CA ARG A 50 0.92 9.37 -3.59
C ARG A 50 0.97 8.08 -4.42
N TRP A 51 0.21 7.06 -4.05
CA TRP A 51 0.13 5.81 -4.81
C TRP A 51 -0.56 6.00 -6.15
N GLU A 52 -1.72 6.66 -6.17
CA GLU A 52 -2.50 6.92 -7.39
C GLU A 52 -1.69 7.71 -8.43
N ARG A 53 -0.88 8.67 -7.96
CA ARG A 53 -0.01 9.51 -8.81
C ARG A 53 1.33 8.87 -9.17
N GLN A 54 1.56 7.62 -8.78
CA GLN A 54 2.83 6.91 -8.96
C GLN A 54 4.06 7.55 -8.31
N LEU A 55 3.86 8.42 -7.31
CA LEU A 55 4.95 9.04 -6.55
C LEU A 55 5.59 8.06 -5.56
N ARG A 56 4.82 7.04 -5.15
CA ARG A 56 5.28 5.97 -4.28
C ARG A 56 4.54 4.69 -4.61
N LEU A 57 5.19 3.54 -4.43
CA LEU A 57 4.53 2.24 -4.51
C LEU A 57 4.20 1.73 -3.10
N PRO A 58 3.03 1.09 -2.91
CA PRO A 58 2.73 0.38 -1.68
C PRO A 58 3.72 -0.79 -1.52
N GLY A 59 4.07 -1.08 -0.26
CA GLY A 59 4.82 -2.29 0.08
C GLY A 59 3.91 -3.53 0.03
N ASP A 60 4.51 -4.71 0.11
CA ASP A 60 3.81 -6.01 -0.04
C ASP A 60 2.63 -6.18 0.92
N PHE A 61 2.78 -5.71 2.17
CA PHE A 61 1.68 -5.71 3.16
C PHE A 61 0.43 -5.00 2.62
N TRP A 62 0.60 -3.78 2.10
CA TRP A 62 -0.52 -3.01 1.57
C TRP A 62 -1.01 -3.55 0.23
N SER A 63 -0.15 -4.12 -0.60
CA SER A 63 -0.55 -4.77 -1.85
C SER A 63 -1.55 -5.91 -1.63
N ALA A 64 -1.37 -6.72 -0.59
CA ALA A 64 -2.32 -7.76 -0.23
C ALA A 64 -3.68 -7.17 0.16
N TRP A 65 -3.69 -6.16 1.03
CA TRP A 65 -4.93 -5.49 1.46
C TRP A 65 -5.63 -4.74 0.33
N LEU A 66 -4.88 -4.15 -0.61
CA LEU A 66 -5.43 -3.52 -1.80
C LEU A 66 -6.25 -4.51 -2.62
N ALA A 67 -5.73 -5.72 -2.85
CA ALA A 67 -6.46 -6.77 -3.57
C ALA A 67 -7.74 -7.17 -2.82
N THR A 68 -7.65 -7.38 -1.51
CA THR A 68 -8.80 -7.75 -0.66
C THR A 68 -9.88 -6.66 -0.63
N VAL A 69 -9.52 -5.40 -0.35
CA VAL A 69 -10.48 -4.29 -0.22
C VAL A 69 -11.10 -3.90 -1.56
N LEU A 70 -10.33 -3.96 -2.64
CA LEU A 70 -10.83 -3.70 -3.99
C LEU A 70 -11.48 -4.95 -4.61
N GLY A 71 -11.56 -6.09 -3.91
CA GLY A 71 -12.16 -7.31 -4.42
C GLY A 71 -11.62 -7.75 -5.79
N VAL A 72 -10.32 -7.54 -6.03
CA VAL A 72 -9.65 -7.92 -7.28
C VAL A 72 -8.62 -9.01 -7.03
N PRO A 73 -8.25 -9.81 -8.05
CA PRO A 73 -7.18 -10.78 -7.92
C PRO A 73 -5.86 -10.14 -7.48
N GLY A 74 -5.15 -10.76 -6.54
CA GLY A 74 -3.84 -10.28 -6.11
C GLY A 74 -2.80 -10.23 -7.23
N THR A 75 -2.93 -11.09 -8.24
CA THR A 75 -2.09 -11.10 -9.44
C THR A 75 -2.18 -9.80 -10.22
N LEU A 76 -3.38 -9.21 -10.35
CA LEU A 76 -3.59 -7.93 -11.03
C LEU A 76 -2.84 -6.79 -10.33
N ILE A 77 -2.87 -6.75 -8.99
CA ILE A 77 -2.10 -5.77 -8.20
C ILE A 77 -0.59 -6.04 -8.34
N ALA A 78 -0.17 -7.30 -8.28
CA ALA A 78 1.23 -7.68 -8.38
C ALA A 78 1.84 -7.33 -9.75
N GLU A 79 1.14 -7.62 -10.84
CA GLU A 79 1.56 -7.31 -12.21
C GLU A 79 1.68 -5.80 -12.44
N ALA A 80 0.67 -5.03 -12.01
CA ALA A 80 0.69 -3.57 -12.09
C ALA A 80 1.84 -2.98 -11.27
N THR A 81 2.06 -3.50 -10.05
CA THR A 81 3.18 -3.08 -9.18
C THR A 81 4.54 -3.41 -9.81
N ALA A 82 4.70 -4.60 -10.40
CA ALA A 82 5.93 -5.01 -11.08
C ALA A 82 6.20 -4.13 -12.30
N ARG A 83 5.18 -3.76 -13.06
CA ARG A 83 5.31 -2.83 -14.18
C ARG A 83 5.68 -1.42 -13.72
N SER A 84 5.02 -0.88 -12.70
CA SER A 84 5.36 0.43 -12.15
C SER A 84 6.80 0.45 -11.61
N ARG A 85 7.27 -0.64 -10.99
CA ARG A 85 8.68 -0.79 -10.57
C ARG A 85 9.64 -0.74 -11.76
N ARG A 86 9.37 -1.50 -12.82
CA ARG A 86 10.22 -1.51 -14.03
C ARG A 86 10.32 -0.11 -14.67
N LEU A 87 9.20 0.59 -14.77
CA LEU A 87 9.17 1.93 -15.37
C LEU A 87 9.78 3.00 -14.45
N GLY A 88 9.59 2.90 -13.13
CA GLY A 88 10.26 3.78 -12.16
C GLY A 88 11.76 3.54 -12.07
N ALA A 89 12.22 2.29 -12.23
CA ALA A 89 13.65 1.95 -12.27
C ALA A 89 14.31 2.45 -13.56
N ALA A 90 13.61 2.35 -14.70
CA ALA A 90 14.07 2.91 -15.98
C ALA A 90 14.20 4.45 -15.94
N ALA A 91 13.51 5.12 -15.01
CA ALA A 91 13.58 6.56 -14.81
C ALA A 91 14.71 7.05 -13.88
N GLY A 92 15.66 6.19 -13.44
CA GLY A 92 16.76 6.60 -12.55
C GLY A 92 18.16 6.71 -13.23
N PRO A 93 19.07 7.65 -12.85
CA PRO A 93 18.95 8.78 -11.91
C PRO A 93 19.30 10.14 -12.56
N ALA A 94 18.31 10.94 -12.97
CA ALA A 94 18.50 12.38 -13.16
C ALA A 94 18.24 13.09 -11.82
N GLY A 95 19.16 12.94 -10.87
CA GLY A 95 18.97 13.51 -9.52
C GLY A 95 19.93 13.07 -8.42
N ARG A 96 20.93 12.24 -8.72
CA ARG A 96 22.10 12.11 -7.84
C ARG A 96 23.21 12.98 -8.42
N SER A 97 23.40 14.16 -7.81
CA SER A 97 24.63 14.93 -7.92
C SER A 97 25.82 13.97 -7.87
N ARG A 98 26.63 13.97 -8.92
CA ARG A 98 27.92 13.28 -8.97
C ARG A 98 28.77 13.86 -7.84
N ALA A 99 28.79 13.19 -6.70
CA ALA A 99 29.84 13.37 -5.71
C ALA A 99 31.14 12.94 -6.39
N ARG A 100 32.08 13.90 -6.50
CA ARG A 100 33.41 13.70 -7.07
C ARG A 100 34.12 12.56 -6.32
N PRO A 101 34.88 11.68 -7.00
CA PRO A 101 35.70 10.70 -6.30
C PRO A 101 36.93 11.43 -5.72
N GLY A 102 36.87 11.72 -4.42
CA GLY A 102 38.05 12.09 -3.64
C GLY A 102 38.78 10.82 -3.21
N GLN A 103 39.87 10.48 -3.89
CA GLN A 103 40.80 9.47 -3.41
C GLN A 103 41.57 9.98 -2.19
N ARG A 104 41.78 9.06 -1.24
CA ARG A 104 42.95 8.84 -0.36
C ARG A 104 42.60 8.84 1.13
N GLY A 105 42.80 7.67 1.72
CA GLY A 105 42.76 7.45 3.16
C GLY A 105 43.00 5.97 3.46
N ARG A 106 44.26 5.54 3.34
CA ARG A 106 44.73 4.23 3.82
C ARG A 106 44.60 4.17 5.35
N GLY A 107 44.25 2.99 5.85
CA GLY A 107 44.74 2.48 7.14
C GLY A 107 43.69 2.38 8.24
N GLY A 108 43.57 1.17 8.82
CA GLY A 108 42.98 1.00 10.14
C GLY A 108 42.15 -0.26 10.32
N SER A 109 42.81 -1.36 10.66
CA SER A 109 42.21 -2.54 11.31
C SER A 109 41.24 -2.17 12.43
N GLY A 110 40.10 -2.87 12.51
CA GLY A 110 39.13 -2.67 13.59
C GLY A 110 38.00 -3.69 13.59
N ARG A 111 38.35 -4.94 13.90
CA ARG A 111 37.45 -6.05 14.21
C ARG A 111 36.56 -5.75 15.42
N GLN A 112 35.23 -5.75 15.28
CA GLN A 112 34.29 -6.40 16.23
C GLN A 112 32.81 -6.32 15.84
N VAL A 113 32.21 -7.51 15.71
CA VAL A 113 30.83 -7.90 16.07
C VAL A 113 31.01 -8.70 17.38
N PRO A 114 30.08 -8.83 18.36
CA PRO A 114 28.62 -8.93 18.17
C PRO A 114 27.71 -8.35 19.29
N GLY A 115 26.39 -8.37 19.09
CA GLY A 115 25.45 -8.28 20.21
C GLY A 115 24.03 -7.78 19.87
N ALA A 116 23.11 -8.72 19.62
CA ALA A 116 21.68 -8.60 19.89
C ALA A 116 21.28 -9.88 20.67
N PRO A 117 20.13 -9.99 21.38
CA PRO A 117 18.93 -9.13 21.33
C PRO A 117 18.28 -8.79 22.71
N GLY A 118 17.59 -7.65 22.79
CA GLY A 118 16.72 -7.30 23.92
C GLY A 118 15.24 -7.46 23.58
N ARG A 119 14.60 -8.48 24.18
CA ARG A 119 13.14 -8.70 24.16
C ARG A 119 12.46 -7.90 25.28
N ALA A 120 11.33 -7.25 24.99
CA ALA A 120 10.20 -7.02 25.92
C ALA A 120 8.97 -6.56 25.11
N ARG A 121 7.99 -7.42 24.82
CA ARG A 121 6.80 -7.80 25.61
C ARG A 121 5.83 -6.65 25.98
N ALA A 122 4.68 -6.75 25.31
CA ALA A 122 3.30 -6.66 25.81
C ALA A 122 2.72 -5.30 26.26
N ARG A 123 1.57 -4.96 25.64
CA ARG A 123 0.28 -5.04 26.35
C ARG A 123 -0.90 -5.18 25.39
N ARG A 124 -1.77 -6.12 25.75
CA ARG A 124 -3.10 -6.38 25.18
C ARG A 124 -4.06 -5.28 25.64
N VAL A 125 -4.98 -4.87 24.78
CA VAL A 125 -6.34 -4.50 25.22
C VAL A 125 -7.34 -5.25 24.36
N ARG A 126 -8.34 -5.75 25.05
CA ARG A 126 -9.27 -6.84 24.71
C ARG A 126 -10.47 -6.28 23.96
N ALA A 127 -11.06 -7.16 23.15
CA ALA A 127 -12.25 -6.95 22.35
C ALA A 127 -13.48 -6.47 23.13
N ALA A 128 -14.34 -5.72 22.45
CA ALA A 128 -15.78 -5.77 22.61
C ALA A 128 -16.42 -5.90 21.22
N ARG A 129 -16.91 -7.10 20.91
CA ARG A 129 -17.92 -7.36 19.87
C ARG A 129 -19.18 -7.84 20.57
N ARG A 130 -20.30 -7.17 20.28
CA ARG A 130 -21.71 -7.62 20.16
C ARG A 130 -22.54 -6.33 20.24
N GLY A 131 -23.41 -5.97 19.31
CA GLY A 131 -24.15 -6.78 18.35
C GLY A 131 -25.65 -6.60 18.65
N GLY A 132 -26.41 -6.15 17.64
CA GLY A 132 -27.88 -6.29 17.50
C GLY A 132 -28.74 -5.52 18.51
N ASP A 133 -29.94 -5.06 18.21
CA ASP A 133 -30.79 -5.21 17.02
C ASP A 133 -31.70 -3.98 16.94
N GLY A 134 -31.92 -3.50 15.72
CA GLY A 134 -32.92 -2.48 15.44
C GLY A 134 -34.32 -3.09 15.57
N ALA A 135 -35.12 -2.55 16.48
CA ALA A 135 -36.54 -2.81 16.56
C ALA A 135 -37.31 -1.72 15.80
N GLY A 136 -38.01 -2.14 14.74
CA GLY A 136 -39.18 -1.50 14.15
C GLY A 136 -38.96 -0.67 12.88
N PRO A 137 -40.02 -0.41 12.07
CA PRO A 137 -41.43 -0.67 12.36
C PRO A 137 -42.26 -1.28 11.19
N ALA A 138 -43.54 -1.52 11.51
CA ALA A 138 -44.73 -1.45 10.64
C ALA A 138 -45.15 -2.67 9.80
N GLY A 139 -46.37 -3.15 10.12
CA GLY A 139 -47.45 -3.17 9.14
C GLY A 139 -47.80 -4.53 8.55
N THR A 140 -48.83 -5.18 9.09
CA THR A 140 -49.83 -5.89 8.27
C THR A 140 -51.16 -5.96 9.03
N ASP A 141 -52.20 -5.50 8.34
CA ASP A 141 -53.66 -5.60 8.56
C ASP A 141 -54.28 -5.04 9.86
#